data_AF-A0A7K8ULR2-F1
#
_entry.id   AF-A0A7K8ULR2-F1
#
_cell.length_a   1.000
_cell.length_b   1.000
_cell.length_c   1.000
_cell.angle_alpha   90.00
_cell.angle_beta   90.00
_cell.angle_gamma   90.00
#
_symmetry.space_group_name_H-M   'P 1'
#
loop_
_entity.id
_entity.type
_entity.pdbx_description
1 polymer ?
#
loop_
_entity_poly.entity_id
_entity_poly.type
_entity_poly.pdbx_seq_one_letter_code
_entity_poly.pdbx_strand_id
1 'polypeptide(L)'
;MASAVFEGTSLVNMYVRGCWVNGIRRLIISRRGDEEEFYEIRTEWSDRNILYLHRSYSDLGRLFKRLLDSFPEDRPELSRSPLLQGLITIKEAHDIEARLNEVEKLLKTIINMPWKYSRSEVVLTFFERSPLDQVLKNDNVHKIQPSFQSPVKISEIMRSNGFCLANTETIVIDHSIPNGKEKHLDVDSAEHL
;
A
#
# COMPACT_ATOMS: atom_id res chain seq x y z
N MET A 1 -3.11 -2.82 26.63
CA MET A 1 -3.56 -1.72 25.76
C MET A 1 -4.64 -2.29 24.85
N ALA A 2 -5.82 -1.69 24.80
CA ALA A 2 -6.87 -2.11 23.87
C ALA A 2 -6.60 -1.51 22.49
N SER A 3 -6.77 -2.31 21.43
CA SER A 3 -6.75 -1.81 20.05
C SER A 3 -8.11 -1.19 19.68
N ALA A 4 -8.14 -0.50 18.53
CA ALA A 4 -9.25 0.30 18.00
C ALA A 4 -10.68 -0.14 18.40
N VAL A 5 -11.48 0.81 18.87
CA VAL A 5 -12.92 0.63 19.09
C VAL A 5 -13.60 0.47 17.73
N PHE A 6 -14.23 -0.70 17.51
CA PHE A 6 -15.06 -0.95 16.33
C PHE A 6 -16.48 -0.40 16.56
N GLU A 7 -16.80 0.72 15.92
CA GLU A 7 -18.18 1.24 15.89
C GLU A 7 -19.02 0.58 14.79
N GLY A 8 -20.29 0.29 15.10
CA GLY A 8 -21.35 0.12 14.10
C GLY A 8 -21.80 -1.31 13.76
N THR A 9 -21.03 -2.36 14.05
CA THR A 9 -21.47 -3.76 13.83
C THR A 9 -21.28 -4.63 15.07
N SER A 10 -22.15 -5.63 15.24
CA SER A 10 -22.01 -6.60 16.33
C SER A 10 -20.82 -7.53 16.06
N LEU A 11 -19.75 -7.35 16.83
CA LEU A 11 -18.49 -8.11 16.77
C LEU A 11 -18.69 -9.63 16.69
N VAL A 12 -19.80 -10.15 17.26
CA VAL A 12 -20.19 -11.56 17.31
C VAL A 12 -20.33 -12.22 15.92
N ASN A 13 -20.46 -11.44 14.84
CA ASN A 13 -20.70 -11.97 13.49
C ASN A 13 -19.75 -11.43 12.40
N MET A 14 -18.62 -10.81 12.76
CA MET A 14 -17.64 -10.37 11.76
C MET A 14 -16.76 -11.55 11.29
N TYR A 15 -16.58 -11.70 9.97
CA TYR A 15 -15.70 -12.72 9.38
C TYR A 15 -15.20 -12.34 7.98
N VAL A 16 -14.09 -12.96 7.56
CA VAL A 16 -13.59 -12.86 6.17
C VAL A 16 -14.40 -13.81 5.28
N ARG A 17 -15.10 -13.25 4.30
CA ARG A 17 -15.97 -13.95 3.35
C ARG A 17 -15.19 -14.55 2.18
N GLY A 18 -14.11 -13.90 1.77
CA GLY A 18 -13.26 -14.34 0.66
C GLY A 18 -11.86 -13.74 0.73
N CYS A 19 -10.88 -14.45 0.19
CA CYS A 19 -9.50 -13.98 0.04
C CYS A 19 -8.91 -14.42 -1.29
N TRP A 20 -8.01 -13.59 -1.81
CA TRP A 20 -7.28 -13.77 -3.06
C TRP A 20 -5.85 -13.26 -2.91
N VAL A 21 -4.90 -13.85 -3.63
CA VAL A 21 -3.50 -13.40 -3.66
C VAL A 21 -3.20 -12.79 -5.03
N ASN A 22 -2.97 -11.48 -5.05
CA ASN A 22 -2.81 -10.71 -6.29
C ASN A 22 -1.37 -10.77 -6.84
N GLY A 23 -0.38 -11.02 -5.98
CA GLY A 23 1.03 -10.92 -6.32
C GLY A 23 1.96 -10.99 -5.11
N ILE A 24 3.23 -10.65 -5.33
CA ILE A 24 4.27 -10.57 -4.30
C ILE A 24 5.06 -9.27 -4.45
N ARG A 25 5.32 -8.61 -3.32
CA ARG A 25 6.02 -7.34 -3.21
C ARG A 25 7.21 -7.51 -2.28
N ARG A 26 8.42 -7.24 -2.77
CA ARG A 26 9.64 -7.26 -1.96
C ARG A 26 9.90 -5.86 -1.39
N LEU A 27 10.27 -5.78 -0.12
CA LEU A 27 10.50 -4.54 0.61
C LEU A 27 11.80 -4.61 1.41
N ILE A 28 12.54 -3.51 1.47
CA ILE A 28 13.69 -3.37 2.36
C ILE A 28 13.16 -3.11 3.78
N ILE A 29 13.36 -4.07 4.69
CA ILE A 29 12.83 -4.04 6.06
C ILE A 29 13.84 -3.56 7.11
N SER A 30 15.12 -3.42 6.74
CA SER A 30 16.18 -3.04 7.68
C SER A 30 17.13 -1.97 7.13
N ARG A 31 17.74 -1.21 8.05
CA ARG A 31 18.77 -0.20 7.75
C ARG A 31 20.07 -0.78 7.15
N ARG A 32 20.21 -2.11 7.10
CA ARG A 32 21.35 -2.80 6.47
C ARG A 32 21.07 -3.21 5.03
N GLY A 33 19.84 -3.02 4.53
CA GLY A 33 19.42 -3.46 3.20
C GLY A 33 18.80 -4.87 3.18
N ASP A 34 18.46 -5.46 4.33
CA ASP A 34 17.78 -6.76 4.36
C ASP A 34 16.38 -6.64 3.71
N GLU A 35 16.08 -7.52 2.76
CA GLU A 35 14.81 -7.58 2.04
C GLU A 35 13.90 -8.70 2.57
N GLU A 36 12.58 -8.45 2.67
CA GLU A 36 11.57 -9.49 2.92
C GLU A 36 10.48 -9.43 1.84
N GLU A 37 9.93 -10.60 1.48
CA GLU A 37 8.86 -10.74 0.50
C GLU A 37 7.48 -10.84 1.17
N PHE A 38 6.55 -10.00 0.74
CA PHE A 38 5.18 -9.93 1.23
C PHE A 38 4.19 -10.30 0.13
N TYR A 39 3.27 -11.21 0.42
CA TYR A 39 2.16 -11.54 -0.46
C TYR A 39 1.11 -10.41 -0.41
N GLU A 40 0.69 -9.92 -1.58
CA GLU A 40 -0.34 -8.89 -1.72
C GLU A 40 -1.73 -9.56 -1.73
N ILE A 41 -2.41 -9.56 -0.58
CA ILE A 41 -3.66 -10.29 -0.34
C ILE A 41 -4.86 -9.32 -0.41
N ARG A 42 -5.84 -9.60 -1.26
CA ARG A 42 -7.17 -8.96 -1.23
C ARG A 42 -8.10 -9.79 -0.34
N THR A 43 -8.82 -9.15 0.58
CA THR A 43 -9.89 -9.78 1.38
C THR A 43 -11.23 -9.07 1.18
N GLU A 44 -12.31 -9.85 1.21
CA GLU A 44 -13.69 -9.36 1.31
C GLU A 44 -14.27 -9.82 2.66
N TRP A 45 -14.86 -8.89 3.40
CA TRP A 45 -15.43 -9.13 4.74
C TRP A 45 -16.95 -9.28 4.70
N SER A 46 -17.52 -9.77 5.81
CA SER A 46 -18.95 -10.02 5.99
C SER A 46 -19.85 -8.79 5.82
N ASP A 47 -19.31 -7.60 6.06
CA ASP A 47 -19.92 -6.28 5.84
C ASP A 47 -19.71 -5.72 4.41
N ARG A 48 -19.07 -6.50 3.53
CA ARG A 48 -18.60 -6.16 2.17
C ARG A 48 -17.40 -5.20 2.12
N ASN A 49 -16.73 -4.90 3.24
CA ASN A 49 -15.48 -4.15 3.18
C ASN A 49 -14.39 -4.94 2.44
N ILE A 50 -13.62 -4.23 1.63
CA ILE A 50 -12.46 -4.79 0.91
C ILE A 50 -11.18 -4.24 1.54
N LEU A 51 -10.30 -5.14 2.00
CA LEU A 51 -8.96 -4.79 2.45
C LEU A 51 -7.92 -5.33 1.46
N TYR A 52 -6.82 -4.60 1.35
CA TYR A 52 -5.59 -5.02 0.68
C TYR A 52 -4.51 -5.08 1.75
N LEU A 53 -3.81 -6.21 1.84
CA LEU A 53 -2.96 -6.60 2.95
C LEU A 53 -1.62 -7.13 2.43
N HIS A 54 -0.57 -6.99 3.23
CA HIS A 54 0.78 -7.46 2.95
C HIS A 54 1.20 -8.37 4.09
N ARG A 55 1.49 -9.64 3.80
CA ARG A 55 1.88 -10.65 4.80
C ARG A 55 3.06 -11.44 4.28
N SER A 56 4.11 -11.59 5.08
CA SER A 56 5.22 -12.44 4.68
C SER A 56 4.97 -13.90 5.05
N TYR A 57 5.83 -14.81 4.58
CA TYR A 57 5.83 -16.20 5.02
C TYR A 57 5.97 -16.32 6.56
N SER A 58 6.73 -15.41 7.18
CA SER A 58 6.92 -15.30 8.63
C SER A 58 5.60 -15.04 9.36
N ASP A 59 4.68 -14.27 8.77
CA ASP A 59 3.36 -13.97 9.35
C ASP A 59 2.42 -15.17 9.26
N LEU A 60 2.45 -15.94 8.16
CA LEU A 60 1.68 -17.18 8.00
C LEU A 60 2.09 -18.23 9.06
N GLY A 61 3.39 -18.40 9.29
CA GLY A 61 3.91 -19.25 10.36
C GLY A 61 3.51 -18.75 11.77
N ARG A 62 3.52 -17.43 11.98
CA ARG A 62 3.09 -16.82 13.26
C ARG A 62 1.59 -17.00 13.51
N LEU A 63 0.76 -16.93 12.47
CA LEU A 63 -0.67 -17.22 12.53
C LEU A 63 -0.92 -18.67 12.96
N PHE A 64 -0.29 -19.65 12.29
CA PHE A 64 -0.46 -21.06 12.63
C PHE A 64 -0.03 -21.36 14.08
N LYS A 65 1.09 -20.79 14.53
CA LYS A 65 1.51 -20.90 15.93
C LYS A 65 0.49 -20.29 16.89
N ARG A 66 0.04 -19.04 16.67
CA ARG A 66 -0.97 -18.40 17.54
C ARG A 66 -2.27 -19.21 17.60
N LEU A 67 -2.67 -19.86 16.50
CA LEU A 67 -3.85 -20.71 16.48
C LEU A 67 -3.68 -21.94 17.38
N LEU A 68 -2.53 -22.63 17.30
CA LEU A 68 -2.20 -23.74 18.20
C LEU A 68 -2.09 -23.31 19.67
N ASP A 69 -1.67 -22.07 19.94
CA ASP A 69 -1.54 -21.53 21.31
C ASP A 69 -2.88 -21.04 21.89
N SER A 70 -3.82 -20.57 21.05
CA SER A 70 -5.18 -20.18 21.48
C SER A 70 -6.15 -21.36 21.62
N PHE A 71 -5.89 -22.50 20.97
CA PHE A 71 -6.74 -23.70 21.04
C PHE A 71 -5.93 -24.92 21.51
N PRO A 72 -5.50 -24.95 22.80
CA PRO A 72 -4.58 -25.98 23.31
C PRO A 72 -5.15 -27.40 23.24
N GLU A 73 -6.43 -27.59 23.58
CA GLU A 73 -7.10 -28.89 23.53
C GLU A 73 -7.26 -29.42 22.10
N ASP A 74 -7.43 -28.51 21.14
CA ASP A 74 -7.61 -28.83 19.72
C ASP A 74 -6.28 -29.03 18.97
N ARG A 75 -5.12 -28.85 19.64
CA ARG A 75 -3.80 -29.02 19.01
C ARG A 75 -3.64 -30.31 18.20
N PRO A 76 -4.19 -31.48 18.60
CA PRO A 76 -4.12 -32.71 17.78
C PRO A 76 -4.96 -32.64 16.49
N GLU A 77 -6.09 -31.90 16.48
CA GLU A 77 -6.89 -31.65 15.27
C GLU A 77 -6.15 -30.65 14.37
N LEU A 78 -5.75 -29.51 14.93
CA LEU A 78 -5.08 -28.44 14.20
C LEU A 78 -3.71 -28.86 13.61
N SER A 79 -2.98 -29.75 14.28
CA SER A 79 -1.71 -30.30 13.76
C SER A 79 -1.91 -31.33 12.64
N ARG A 80 -3.11 -31.90 12.50
CA ARG A 80 -3.52 -32.77 11.38
C ARG A 80 -4.21 -32.00 10.26
N SER A 81 -4.55 -30.73 10.48
CA SER A 81 -5.11 -29.87 9.45
C SER A 81 -4.09 -29.62 8.31
N PRO A 82 -4.55 -29.34 7.08
CA PRO A 82 -3.64 -29.05 5.97
C PRO A 82 -2.86 -27.73 6.11
N LEU A 83 -3.01 -26.98 7.21
CA LEU A 83 -2.30 -25.73 7.46
C LEU A 83 -0.77 -25.91 7.51
N LEU A 84 -0.29 -26.93 8.25
CA LEU A 84 1.15 -27.21 8.34
C LEU A 84 1.71 -27.67 6.99
N GLN A 85 0.97 -28.53 6.27
CA GLN A 85 1.36 -28.99 4.95
C GLN A 85 1.38 -27.83 3.92
N GLY A 86 0.43 -26.89 4.01
CA GLY A 86 0.39 -25.69 3.17
C GLY A 86 1.59 -24.76 3.41
N LEU A 87 2.02 -24.58 4.67
CA LEU A 87 3.27 -23.85 4.95
C LEU A 87 4.48 -24.53 4.32
N ILE A 88 4.53 -25.87 4.34
CA ILE A 88 5.61 -26.65 3.70
C ILE A 88 5.55 -26.48 2.17
N THR A 89 4.40 -26.63 1.52
CA THR A 89 4.29 -26.48 0.05
C THR A 89 4.59 -25.06 -0.43
N ILE A 90 4.21 -24.02 0.32
CA ILE A 90 4.59 -22.63 0.02
C ILE A 90 6.11 -22.43 0.07
N LYS A 91 6.80 -23.11 0.99
CA LYS A 91 8.26 -23.04 1.13
C LYS A 91 8.99 -23.87 0.06
N GLU A 92 8.39 -24.97 -0.38
CA GLU A 92 8.93 -25.86 -1.42
C GLU A 92 8.57 -25.41 -2.85
N ALA A 93 7.64 -24.47 -3.02
CA ALA A 93 7.29 -23.90 -4.32
C ALA A 93 8.45 -23.06 -4.90
N HIS A 94 9.09 -23.58 -5.95
CA HIS A 94 10.21 -22.92 -6.64
C HIS A 94 9.75 -21.80 -7.59
N ASP A 95 8.56 -21.95 -8.18
CA ASP A 95 7.96 -20.96 -9.06
C ASP A 95 7.07 -19.98 -8.28
N ILE A 96 6.98 -18.74 -8.78
CA ILE A 96 6.19 -17.67 -8.17
C ILE A 96 4.69 -17.97 -8.31
N GLU A 97 4.19 -18.38 -9.47
CA GLU A 97 2.76 -18.63 -9.66
C GLU A 97 2.29 -19.81 -8.78
N ALA A 98 3.05 -20.91 -8.76
CA ALA A 98 2.83 -22.03 -7.85
C ALA A 98 2.82 -21.59 -6.37
N ARG A 99 3.75 -20.72 -5.97
CA ARG A 99 3.86 -20.19 -4.59
C ARG A 99 2.66 -19.31 -4.23
N LEU A 100 2.20 -18.42 -5.12
CA LEU A 100 1.00 -17.60 -4.89
C LEU A 100 -0.25 -18.46 -4.76
N ASN A 101 -0.40 -19.48 -5.61
CA ASN A 101 -1.52 -20.42 -5.57
C ASN A 101 -1.58 -21.21 -4.25
N GLU A 102 -0.45 -21.73 -3.75
CA GLU A 102 -0.44 -22.42 -2.45
C GLU A 102 -0.69 -21.47 -1.26
N VAL A 103 -0.28 -20.19 -1.33
CA VAL A 103 -0.66 -19.16 -0.33
C VAL A 103 -2.16 -18.91 -0.37
N GLU A 104 -2.75 -18.71 -1.56
CA GLU A 104 -4.19 -18.46 -1.68
C GLU A 104 -5.02 -19.65 -1.17
N LYS A 105 -4.61 -20.87 -1.52
CA LYS A 105 -5.17 -22.13 -1.03
C LYS A 105 -5.10 -22.23 0.49
N LEU A 106 -3.96 -21.92 1.11
CA LEU A 106 -3.80 -21.90 2.57
C LEU A 106 -4.74 -20.88 3.23
N LEU A 107 -4.81 -19.64 2.70
CA LEU A 107 -5.70 -18.60 3.21
C LEU A 107 -7.19 -19.00 3.06
N LYS A 108 -7.55 -19.62 1.93
CA LYS A 108 -8.89 -20.18 1.70
C LYS A 108 -9.20 -21.34 2.65
N THR A 109 -8.24 -22.21 2.98
CA THR A 109 -8.41 -23.19 4.06
C THR A 109 -8.71 -22.50 5.39
N ILE A 110 -7.94 -21.47 5.76
CA ILE A 110 -8.07 -20.78 7.05
C ILE A 110 -9.46 -20.17 7.24
N ILE A 111 -9.99 -19.46 6.25
CA ILE A 111 -11.32 -18.81 6.37
C ILE A 111 -12.49 -19.80 6.30
N ASN A 112 -12.29 -20.98 5.69
CA ASN A 112 -13.29 -22.04 5.61
C ASN A 112 -13.18 -23.10 6.73
N MET A 113 -12.27 -22.94 7.70
CA MET A 113 -12.25 -23.76 8.91
C MET A 113 -13.55 -23.62 9.71
N PRO A 114 -13.88 -24.59 10.59
CA PRO A 114 -14.94 -24.45 11.59
C PRO A 114 -14.91 -23.09 12.29
N TRP A 115 -16.09 -22.50 12.50
CA TRP A 115 -16.24 -21.11 12.96
C TRP A 115 -15.49 -20.77 14.25
N LYS A 116 -15.28 -21.73 15.16
CA LYS A 116 -14.42 -21.55 16.34
C LYS A 116 -13.00 -21.10 16.00
N TYR A 117 -12.44 -21.57 14.88
CA TYR A 117 -11.12 -21.18 14.39
C TYR A 117 -11.18 -19.99 13.43
N SER A 118 -12.01 -20.05 12.39
CA SER A 118 -12.04 -19.05 11.31
C SER A 118 -12.58 -17.67 11.73
N ARG A 119 -13.31 -17.59 12.85
CA ARG A 119 -13.76 -16.35 13.49
C ARG A 119 -13.03 -16.04 14.81
N SER A 120 -11.94 -16.75 15.11
CA SER A 120 -11.12 -16.46 16.29
C SER A 120 -10.40 -15.11 16.16
N GLU A 121 -10.16 -14.43 17.27
CA GLU A 121 -9.39 -13.18 17.31
C GLU A 121 -8.04 -13.31 16.59
N VAL A 122 -7.38 -14.47 16.72
CA VAL A 122 -6.11 -14.79 16.06
C VAL A 122 -6.22 -14.76 14.52
N VAL A 123 -7.31 -15.26 13.95
CA VAL A 123 -7.54 -15.25 12.50
C VAL A 123 -8.03 -13.88 12.04
N LEU A 124 -8.96 -13.23 12.77
CA LEU A 124 -9.47 -11.91 12.40
C LEU A 124 -8.36 -10.84 12.44
N THR A 125 -7.56 -10.77 13.52
CA THR A 125 -6.43 -9.84 13.64
C THR A 125 -5.31 -10.08 12.62
N PHE A 126 -5.19 -11.29 12.05
CA PHE A 126 -4.29 -11.53 10.93
C PHE A 126 -4.77 -10.88 9.63
N PHE A 127 -6.08 -10.80 9.41
CA PHE A 127 -6.67 -10.19 8.21
C PHE A 127 -6.99 -8.69 8.36
N GLU A 128 -6.91 -8.11 9.56
CA GLU A 128 -7.05 -6.67 9.78
C GLU A 128 -5.91 -5.84 9.17
N ARG A 129 -6.09 -4.52 9.00
CA ARG A 129 -5.02 -3.65 8.44
C ARG A 129 -3.88 -3.47 9.45
N SER A 130 -2.72 -4.02 9.14
CA SER A 130 -1.47 -3.77 9.87
C SER A 130 -0.96 -2.33 9.66
N PRO A 131 0.00 -1.84 10.46
CA PRO A 131 0.66 -0.55 10.19
C PRO A 131 1.34 -0.50 8.82
N LEU A 132 1.90 -1.63 8.34
CA LEU A 132 2.49 -1.74 7.01
C LEU A 132 1.46 -1.49 5.91
N ASP A 133 0.25 -2.05 6.06
CA ASP A 133 -0.86 -1.86 5.10
C ASP A 133 -1.33 -0.41 5.02
N GLN A 134 -1.20 0.34 6.12
CA GLN A 134 -1.53 1.76 6.16
C GLN A 134 -0.47 2.60 5.44
N VAL A 135 0.83 2.30 5.64
CA VAL A 135 1.94 2.95 4.91
C VAL A 135 1.83 2.67 3.41
N LEU A 136 1.77 1.39 3.01
CA LEU A 136 1.75 0.98 1.60
C LEU A 136 0.47 1.43 0.85
N LYS A 137 -0.65 1.61 1.56
CA LYS A 137 -1.83 2.28 1.00
C LYS A 137 -1.54 3.76 0.71
N ASN A 138 -0.85 4.45 1.61
CA ASN A 138 -0.52 5.87 1.50
C ASN A 138 0.61 6.15 0.50
N ASP A 139 1.47 5.17 0.18
CA ASP A 139 2.48 5.27 -0.89
C ASP A 139 1.89 5.57 -2.28
N ASN A 140 0.57 5.45 -2.48
CA ASN A 140 -0.10 5.96 -3.69
C ASN A 140 -0.03 7.50 -3.81
N VAL A 141 0.18 8.22 -2.70
CA VAL A 141 0.47 9.67 -2.68
C VAL A 141 1.95 9.93 -3.01
N HIS A 142 2.83 8.98 -2.71
CA HIS A 142 4.27 9.07 -2.93
C HIS A 142 4.80 7.83 -3.67
N LYS A 143 4.46 7.73 -4.97
CA LYS A 143 5.46 7.27 -5.95
C LYS A 143 6.75 8.02 -5.61
N ILE A 144 7.80 7.30 -5.21
CA ILE A 144 8.96 7.87 -4.53
C ILE A 144 9.49 9.07 -5.31
N GLN A 145 9.14 10.27 -4.84
CA GLN A 145 9.86 11.48 -5.19
C GLN A 145 11.22 11.30 -4.50
N PRO A 146 12.36 11.29 -5.21
CA PRO A 146 13.64 11.10 -4.56
C PRO A 146 13.80 12.16 -3.47
N SER A 147 13.90 11.74 -2.21
CA SER A 147 14.00 12.66 -1.06
C SER A 147 15.31 13.45 -1.06
N PHE A 148 16.22 13.13 -1.98
CA PHE A 148 17.15 14.09 -2.56
C PHE A 148 16.44 14.96 -3.61
N GLN A 149 15.80 16.04 -3.16
CA GLN A 149 15.87 17.27 -3.95
C GLN A 149 17.34 17.65 -4.04
N SER A 150 17.98 17.30 -5.16
CA SER A 150 19.25 17.91 -5.56
C SER A 150 19.07 19.44 -5.52
N PRO A 151 19.94 20.19 -4.83
CA PRO A 151 19.88 21.66 -4.84
C PRO A 151 19.99 22.25 -6.24
N VAL A 152 20.58 21.49 -7.17
CA VAL A 152 20.71 21.81 -8.59
C VAL A 152 19.64 21.03 -9.38
N LYS A 153 18.81 21.73 -10.15
CA LYS A 153 17.79 21.11 -11.01
C LYS A 153 18.44 20.43 -12.22
N ILE A 154 17.76 19.42 -12.78
CA ILE A 154 18.22 18.74 -14.00
C ILE A 154 18.41 19.73 -15.15
N SER A 155 17.56 20.76 -15.26
CA SER A 155 17.70 21.86 -16.23
C SER A 155 18.97 22.68 -16.05
N GLU A 156 19.47 22.83 -14.82
CA GLU A 156 20.71 23.56 -14.51
C GLU A 156 21.93 22.69 -14.84
N ILE A 157 21.88 21.38 -14.57
CA ILE A 157 22.91 20.39 -14.97
C ILE A 157 23.01 20.31 -16.51
N MET A 158 21.89 20.29 -17.22
CA MET A 158 21.90 20.30 -18.69
C MET A 158 22.47 21.62 -19.23
N ARG A 159 22.14 22.75 -18.60
CA ARG A 159 22.68 24.07 -18.96
C ARG A 159 24.19 24.20 -18.69
N SER A 160 24.71 23.64 -17.58
CA SER A 160 26.15 23.62 -17.31
C SER A 160 26.91 22.69 -18.25
N ASN A 161 26.27 21.63 -18.73
CA ASN A 161 26.86 20.64 -19.63
C ASN A 161 26.65 20.98 -21.12
N GLY A 162 26.24 22.22 -21.44
CA GLY A 162 26.08 22.70 -22.83
C GLY A 162 24.85 22.18 -23.57
N PHE A 163 23.94 21.46 -22.92
CA PHE A 163 22.69 20.99 -23.52
C PHE A 163 21.64 22.10 -23.52
N CYS A 164 21.58 22.86 -24.62
CA CYS A 164 20.54 23.84 -24.89
C CYS A 164 19.18 23.16 -25.16
N LEU A 165 18.34 23.05 -24.13
CA LEU A 165 16.91 22.78 -24.31
C LEU A 165 16.25 23.99 -24.98
N ALA A 166 15.92 23.87 -26.27
CA ALA A 166 15.13 24.86 -26.98
C ALA A 166 13.67 24.76 -26.54
N ASN A 167 13.19 25.77 -25.80
CA ASN A 167 11.76 25.91 -25.50
C ASN A 167 10.99 26.13 -26.81
N THR A 168 10.09 25.20 -27.17
CA THR A 168 9.06 25.45 -28.17
C THR A 168 7.93 26.23 -27.52
N GLU A 169 8.08 27.55 -27.45
CA GLU A 169 7.10 28.45 -26.84
C GLU A 169 5.84 28.56 -27.71
N THR A 170 4.70 28.09 -27.21
CA THR A 170 3.39 28.42 -27.79
C THR A 170 3.06 29.86 -27.42
N ILE A 171 3.45 30.79 -28.30
CA ILE A 171 3.22 32.23 -28.10
C ILE A 171 1.71 32.52 -28.09
N VAL A 172 1.24 33.10 -26.99
CA VAL A 172 -0.08 33.75 -26.89
C VAL A 172 0.18 35.21 -26.52
N ILE A 173 -0.10 36.13 -27.44
CA ILE A 173 0.09 37.57 -27.21
C ILE A 173 -1.17 38.16 -26.58
N ASP A 174 -1.00 38.84 -25.45
CA ASP A 174 -2.06 39.50 -24.68
C ASP A 174 -2.06 41.02 -24.93
N HIS A 175 -3.24 41.66 -24.84
CA HIS A 175 -3.46 43.09 -25.05
C HIS A 175 -4.42 43.75 -24.02
N SER A 176 -4.08 43.60 -22.73
CA SER A 176 -3.96 44.73 -21.77
C SER A 176 -5.23 45.42 -21.19
N ILE A 177 -5.02 46.41 -20.28
CA ILE A 177 -5.95 47.20 -19.43
C ILE A 177 -6.14 46.52 -18.04
N PRO A 178 -5.87 47.17 -16.86
CA PRO A 178 -6.20 48.58 -16.57
C PRO A 178 -5.22 49.47 -15.75
N ASN A 179 -5.23 50.77 -16.08
CA ASN A 179 -5.39 51.97 -15.20
C ASN A 179 -4.38 52.31 -14.05
N GLY A 180 -3.89 53.57 -14.08
CA GLY A 180 -3.21 54.32 -12.99
C GLY A 180 -2.20 55.34 -13.56
N LYS A 181 -2.52 56.64 -13.76
CA LYS A 181 -2.57 57.75 -12.76
C LYS A 181 -1.29 57.86 -11.92
N GLU A 182 -0.55 58.98 -11.84
CA GLU A 182 -0.60 60.38 -12.33
C GLU A 182 0.87 60.95 -12.24
N LYS A 183 1.36 62.14 -12.64
CA LYS A 183 0.93 63.46 -13.21
C LYS A 183 2.23 64.20 -13.69
N HIS A 184 2.33 65.38 -14.35
CA HIS A 184 1.48 66.41 -15.00
C HIS A 184 2.37 67.19 -16.02
N LEU A 185 2.08 68.47 -16.31
CA LEU A 185 2.86 69.46 -17.12
C LEU A 185 2.77 69.23 -18.66
N ASP A 186 1.81 69.77 -19.43
CA ASP A 186 0.96 70.99 -19.39
C ASP A 186 1.52 72.17 -20.24
N VAL A 187 0.61 72.92 -20.88
CA VAL A 187 0.80 74.12 -21.74
C VAL A 187 1.52 73.91 -23.09
N ASP A 188 1.17 74.52 -24.24
CA ASP A 188 -0.11 74.98 -24.85
C ASP A 188 0.17 75.42 -26.34
N SER A 189 -0.89 75.71 -27.12
CA SER A 189 -0.95 76.67 -28.23
C SER A 189 -0.36 76.36 -29.64
N ALA A 190 -1.30 76.37 -30.60
CA ALA A 190 -1.30 77.11 -31.87
C ALA A 190 -0.40 76.72 -33.07
N GLU A 191 -1.07 76.19 -34.10
CA GLU A 191 -1.10 76.60 -35.54
C GLU A 191 0.07 77.32 -36.26
N HIS A 192 0.27 76.89 -37.52
CA HIS A 192 0.70 77.66 -38.70
C HIS A 192 2.02 78.48 -38.65
N LEU A 193 3.04 77.99 -39.39
CA LEU A 193 3.17 78.30 -40.82
C LEU A 193 4.06 77.29 -41.58
#